data_AF-A0A9E5TEE0-F1
#
_entry.id   AF-A0A9E5TEE0-F1
#
_cell.length_a   1.000
_cell.length_b   1.000
_cell.length_c   1.000
_cell.angle_alpha   90.00
_cell.angle_beta   90.00
_cell.angle_gamma   90.00
#
_symmetry.space_group_name_H-M   'P 1'
#
loop_
_entity.id
_entity.type
_entity.pdbx_description
1 polymer ?
#
loop_
_entity_poly.entity_id
_entity_poly.type
_entity_poly.pdbx_seq_one_letter_code
_entity_poly.pdbx_strand_id
1 'polypeptide(L)' 'MALAKTGAHPHAGILFLDWIISEEAQTIVGQEIGRNPVRKGMKSKYGGSDHPRYVTVDGNTLGPAYKKRLRQFGEIFKFR' A
#
# COMPACT_ATOMS: atom_id res chain seq x y z
N MET A 1 0.41 -1.87 -6.14
CA MET A 1 1.24 -0.83 -6.80
C MET A 1 0.66 -0.53 -8.16
N ALA A 2 0.95 0.63 -8.74
CA ALA A 2 0.46 1.02 -10.06
C ALA A 2 1.54 1.79 -10.82
N LEU A 3 1.60 1.59 -12.14
CA LEU A 3 2.43 2.37 -13.06
C LEU A 3 1.55 3.44 -13.72
N ALA A 4 2.01 4.68 -13.75
CA ALA A 4 1.30 5.75 -14.45
C ALA A 4 1.28 5.45 -15.96
N LYS A 5 0.10 5.55 -16.58
CA LYS A 5 -0.11 5.26 -18.01
C LYS A 5 0.85 6.03 -18.93
N THR A 6 1.19 7.26 -18.55
CA THR A 6 2.06 8.17 -19.30
C THR A 6 3.31 8.54 -18.50
N GLY A 7 3.83 7.63 -17.67
CA GLY A 7 5.07 7.86 -16.95
C GLY A 7 6.23 8.10 -17.91
N ALA A 8 7.15 9.02 -17.57
CA ALA A 8 8.27 9.41 -18.43
C ALA A 8 9.23 8.24 -18.75
N HIS A 9 9.32 7.25 -17.86
CA HIS A 9 10.21 6.10 -18.00
C HIS A 9 9.45 4.80 -17.67
N PRO A 10 8.53 4.34 -18.53
CA PRO A 10 7.65 3.22 -18.21
C PRO A 10 8.42 1.91 -18.01
N HIS A 11 9.45 1.65 -18.81
CA HIS A 11 10.27 0.44 -18.70
C HIS A 11 11.08 0.40 -17.40
N ALA A 12 11.73 1.52 -17.04
CA ALA A 12 12.44 1.62 -15.77
C ALA A 12 11.47 1.51 -14.58
N GLY A 13 10.28 2.10 -14.70
CA GLY A 13 9.22 1.97 -13.71
C GLY A 13 8.78 0.52 -13.50
N ILE A 14 8.64 -0.27 -14.57
CA ILE A 14 8.33 -1.71 -14.47
C ILE A 14 9.43 -2.46 -13.73
N LEU A 15 10.69 -2.27 -14.11
CA LEU A 15 11.81 -2.95 -13.45
C LEU A 15 11.91 -2.58 -11.96
N PHE A 16 11.66 -1.32 -11.63
CA PHE A 16 11.62 -0.89 -10.24
C PHE A 16 10.46 -1.52 -9.46
N LEU A 17 9.28 -1.63 -10.09
CA LEU A 17 8.12 -2.30 -9.49
C LEU A 17 8.35 -3.78 -9.26
N ASP A 18 9.04 -4.47 -10.18
CA ASP A 18 9.43 -5.86 -10.01
C ASP A 18 10.43 -6.03 -8.87
N TRP A 19 11.41 -5.13 -8.77
CA TRP A 19 12.37 -5.16 -7.67
C TRP A 19 11.71 -4.90 -6.32
N ILE A 20 10.84 -3.89 -6.19
CA ILE A 20 10.28 -3.53 -4.88
C ILE A 20 9.33 -4.59 -4.30
N ILE A 21 8.74 -5.45 -5.15
CA ILE A 21 7.92 -6.61 -4.71
C ILE A 21 8.75 -7.89 -4.51
N SER A 22 10.04 -7.86 -4.86
CA SER A 22 10.96 -8.99 -4.70
C SER A 22 11.22 -9.32 -3.22
N GLU A 23 11.84 -10.46 -2.97
CA GLU A 23 12.24 -10.88 -1.62
C GLU A 23 13.22 -9.91 -0.97
N GLU A 24 14.19 -9.43 -1.74
CA GLU A 24 15.24 -8.52 -1.28
C GLU A 24 14.61 -7.23 -0.74
N ALA A 25 13.83 -6.53 -1.57
CA ALA A 25 13.20 -5.28 -1.17
C ALA A 25 12.19 -5.47 -0.03
N GLN A 26 11.43 -6.58 -0.04
CA GLN A 26 10.46 -6.87 1.02
C GLN A 26 11.15 -7.23 2.35
N THR A 27 12.36 -7.79 2.32
CA THR A 27 13.20 -7.97 3.50
C THR A 27 13.61 -6.62 4.08
N ILE A 28 14.05 -5.68 3.24
CA ILE A 28 14.38 -4.31 3.67
C ILE A 28 13.16 -3.63 4.29
N VAL A 29 11.97 -3.76 3.68
CA VAL A 29 10.71 -3.22 4.23
C VAL A 29 10.41 -3.80 5.62
N GLY A 30 10.57 -5.11 5.77
CA GLY A 30 10.30 -5.81 7.03
C GLY A 30 11.29 -5.47 8.13
N GLN A 31 12.58 -5.44 7.79
CA GLN A 31 13.68 -5.42 8.75
C GLN A 31 14.21 -4.01 9.02
N GLU A 32 14.42 -3.21 7.98
CA GLU A 32 15.04 -1.88 8.11
C GLU A 32 13.99 -0.78 8.31
N ILE A 33 12.93 -0.81 7.51
CA ILE A 33 11.85 0.19 7.59
C ILE A 33 10.87 -0.13 8.73
N GLY A 34 10.84 -1.39 9.17
CA GLY A 34 9.98 -1.85 10.27
C GLY A 34 8.49 -1.78 9.92
N ARG A 35 8.15 -1.91 8.63
CA ARG A 35 6.77 -2.05 8.15
C ARG A 35 6.45 -3.53 7.94
N ASN A 36 5.20 -3.83 7.65
CA ASN A 36 4.81 -5.20 7.28
C ASN A 36 5.10 -5.42 5.79
N PRO A 37 5.93 -6.41 5.44
CA PRO A 37 6.06 -6.84 4.06
C PRO A 37 4.70 -7.30 3.52
N VAL A 38 4.44 -7.04 2.24
CA VAL A 38 3.21 -7.53 1.57
C VAL A 38 3.39 -8.95 1.04
N ARG A 39 4.63 -9.41 0.87
CA ARG A 39 4.95 -10.76 0.38
C ARG A 39 4.74 -11.78 1.50
N LYS A 40 3.98 -12.84 1.19
CA LYS A 40 3.74 -13.95 2.11
C LYS A 40 5.06 -14.59 2.56
N GLY A 41 5.13 -14.97 3.83
CA GLY A 41 6.30 -15.65 4.41
C GLY A 41 7.44 -14.73 4.85
N MET A 42 7.36 -13.42 4.57
CA MET A 42 8.35 -12.44 5.03
C MET A 42 8.01 -11.95 6.44
N LYS A 43 9.02 -11.88 7.30
CA LYS A 43 8.86 -11.42 8.69
C LYS A 43 9.10 -9.92 8.79
N SER A 44 8.31 -9.25 9.62
CA SER A 44 8.62 -7.89 10.08
C SER A 44 9.55 -7.95 11.30
N LYS A 45 10.37 -6.91 11.48
CA LYS A 45 11.23 -6.71 12.66
C LYS A 45 10.42 -6.64 13.96
N TYR A 46 9.22 -6.07 13.90
CA TYR A 46 8.33 -6.00 15.04
C TYR A 46 7.40 -7.22 15.00
N GLY A 47 7.70 -8.22 15.83
CA GLY A 47 6.86 -9.42 15.96
C GLY A 47 5.46 -9.07 16.46
N GLY A 48 4.44 -9.76 15.93
CA GLY A 48 3.03 -9.59 16.36
C GLY A 48 2.11 -8.87 15.37
N SER A 49 2.59 -8.47 14.19
CA SER A 49 1.72 -7.93 13.14
C SER A 49 0.91 -8.99 12.37
N ASP A 50 1.11 -10.27 12.66
CA ASP A 50 0.31 -11.39 12.14
C ASP A 50 -1.08 -11.51 12.79
N HIS A 51 -1.48 -10.53 13.64
CA HIS A 51 -2.80 -10.53 14.25
C HIS A 51 -3.91 -10.28 13.21
N PRO A 52 -4.98 -11.11 13.21
CA PRO A 52 -6.01 -11.12 12.17
C PRO A 52 -7.03 -9.96 12.25
N ARG A 53 -6.76 -8.88 12.98
CA ARG A 53 -7.73 -7.80 13.21
C ARG A 53 -7.70 -6.70 12.15
N TYR A 54 -7.41 -7.05 10.91
CA TYR A 54 -7.49 -6.12 9.79
C TYR A 54 -8.74 -6.42 8.99
N VAL A 55 -9.64 -5.44 8.90
CA VAL A 55 -10.69 -5.46 7.89
C VAL A 55 -10.06 -4.97 6.59
N THR A 56 -9.90 -5.86 5.63
CA THR A 56 -9.50 -5.46 4.28
C THR A 56 -10.65 -4.67 3.66
N VAL A 57 -10.39 -3.41 3.33
CA VAL A 57 -11.38 -2.58 2.62
C VAL A 57 -11.43 -3.04 1.17
N ASP A 58 -12.59 -3.52 0.75
CA ASP A 58 -12.82 -3.91 -0.63
C ASP A 58 -12.87 -2.67 -1.54
N GLY A 59 -12.09 -2.72 -2.63
CA GLY A 59 -11.96 -1.60 -3.57
C GLY A 59 -13.25 -1.27 -4.33
N ASN A 60 -14.11 -2.27 -4.58
CA ASN A 60 -15.41 -2.07 -5.23
C ASN A 60 -16.41 -1.39 -4.30
N THR A 61 -16.19 -1.47 -2.99
CA THR A 61 -17.01 -0.81 -1.99
C THR A 61 -16.55 0.64 -1.77
N LEU A 62 -15.25 0.88 -1.69
CA LEU A 62 -14.69 2.21 -1.47
C LEU A 62 -14.76 3.10 -2.72
N GLY A 63 -14.43 2.56 -3.89
CA GLY A 63 -14.31 3.32 -5.14
C GLY A 63 -15.54 4.17 -5.48
N PRO A 64 -16.75 3.58 -5.56
CA PRO A 64 -17.98 4.32 -5.85
C PRO A 64 -18.34 5.36 -4.78
N ALA A 65 -18.02 5.08 -3.51
CA ALA A 65 -18.34 5.94 -2.38
C ALA A 65 -17.28 7.02 -2.08
N TYR A 66 -16.09 6.92 -2.69
CA TYR A 66 -14.90 7.69 -2.31
C TYR A 66 -15.16 9.21 -2.30
N LYS A 67 -15.69 9.77 -3.39
CA LYS A 67 -15.98 11.21 -3.49
C LYS A 67 -16.99 11.69 -2.44
N LYS A 68 -17.99 10.86 -2.12
CA LYS A 68 -18.97 11.17 -1.07
C LYS A 68 -18.29 11.19 0.30
N ARG A 69 -17.49 10.17 0.62
CA ARG A 69 -16.76 10.09 1.90
C ARG A 69 -15.76 11.22 2.08
N LEU A 70 -15.03 11.59 1.03
CA LEU A 70 -14.09 12.70 1.07
C LEU A 70 -14.77 14.04 1.37
N ARG A 71 -15.95 14.28 0.78
CA ARG A 71 -16.75 15.48 1.08
C ARG A 71 -17.23 15.50 2.53
N GLN A 72 -17.78 14.38 3.00
CA GLN A 72 -18.22 14.24 4.40
C GLN A 72 -17.06 14.49 5.37
N PHE A 73 -15.86 14.00 5.05
CA PHE A 73 -14.67 14.27 5.86
C PHE A 73 -14.35 15.77 5.93
N GLY A 74 -14.36 16.47 4.79
CA GLY A 74 -14.15 17.92 4.74
C GLY A 74 -15.21 18.71 5.53
N GLU A 75 -16.48 18.31 5.45
CA GLU A 75 -17.58 18.93 6.19
C GLU A 75 -17.44 18.74 7.71
N ILE A 76 -17.10 17.53 8.16
CA ILE A 76 -16.97 17.19 9.58
C ILE A 76 -15.75 17.88 10.21
N PHE A 77 -14.59 17.74 9.58
CA PHE A 77 -13.32 18.19 10.14
C PHE A 77 -12.93 19.61 9.71
N LYS A 78 -13.76 20.26 8.88
CA LYS A 78 -13.49 21.59 8.31
C LYS A 78 -12.14 21.68 7.60
N PHE A 79 -11.66 20.55 7.07
CA PHE A 79 -10.42 20.47 6.31
C PHE A 79 -10.72 20.96 4.89
N ARG A 80 -10.08 22.07 4.50
CA ARG A 80 -10.33 22.78 3.25
C ARG A 80 -9.33 22.39 2.17
#